data_AF-A0AAW8KZ86-F1
#
_entry.id   AF-A0AAW8KZ86-F1
#
_cell.length_a   1.000
_cell.length_b   1.000
_cell.length_c   1.000
_cell.angle_alpha   90.00
_cell.angle_beta   90.00
_cell.angle_gamma   90.00
#
_symmetry.space_group_name_H-M   'P 1'
#
loop_
_entity.id
_entity.type
_entity.pdbx_description
1 polymer ?
#
loop_
_entity_poly.entity_id
_entity_poly.type
_entity_poly.pdbx_seq_one_letter_code
_entity_poly.pdbx_strand_id
1 'polypeptide(L)'
;NYHLSKNMNFIGLGGRGGGLSEKIAVKRRWVHPISNKIPLDQAALIEPLSVGHHAFVRSGAKAGDIALVGGAGPIGLLLSAILKAKGLKVIITELSAKRKEKAKESGVADYILDPSEVDVVSEVMKITNGDGVDVAFECSSVN
;
A
#
# COMPACT_ATOMS: atom_id res chain seq x y z
N ASN A 1 -14.13 -12.45 11.74
CA ASN A 1 -13.43 -11.21 11.35
C ASN A 1 -13.49 -10.17 12.45
N TYR A 2 -12.46 -10.07 13.30
CA TYR A 2 -12.44 -9.02 14.32
C TYR A 2 -12.49 -7.62 13.69
N HIS A 3 -11.87 -7.45 12.50
CA HIS A 3 -11.82 -6.22 11.71
C HIS A 3 -13.20 -5.65 11.29
N LEU A 4 -14.28 -6.44 11.41
CA LEU A 4 -15.66 -6.04 11.08
C LEU A 4 -16.58 -5.95 12.32
N SER A 5 -16.02 -6.01 13.53
CA SER A 5 -16.81 -5.94 14.76
C SER A 5 -17.54 -4.60 14.89
N LYS A 6 -18.83 -4.61 15.28
CA LYS A 6 -19.58 -3.40 15.62
C LYS A 6 -18.96 -2.61 16.77
N ASN A 7 -18.25 -3.30 17.66
CA ASN A 7 -17.53 -2.72 18.80
C ASN A 7 -16.04 -2.50 18.49
N MET A 8 -15.67 -2.41 17.21
CA MET A 8 -14.29 -2.15 16.82
C MET A 8 -13.83 -0.80 17.37
N ASN A 9 -12.58 -0.76 17.83
CA ASN A 9 -11.89 0.48 18.14
C ASN A 9 -10.41 0.38 17.74
N PHE A 10 -9.82 1.48 17.32
CA PHE A 10 -8.42 1.58 16.90
C PHE A 10 -7.59 2.26 17.98
N ILE A 11 -6.41 1.69 18.24
CA ILE A 11 -5.40 2.33 19.09
C ILE A 11 -5.01 3.66 18.42
N GLY A 12 -5.07 4.76 19.17
CA GLY A 12 -4.76 6.10 18.64
C GLY A 12 -5.91 6.86 17.97
N LEU A 13 -7.11 6.27 17.84
CA LEU A 13 -8.28 6.97 17.27
C LEU A 13 -9.46 7.05 18.24
N GLY A 14 -10.05 5.92 18.68
CA GLY A 14 -11.30 5.95 19.45
C GLY A 14 -11.08 6.06 20.97
N GLY A 15 -10.11 6.87 21.39
CA GLY A 15 -9.76 7.10 22.79
C GLY A 15 -8.92 5.98 23.42
N ARG A 16 -8.42 6.23 24.64
CA ARG A 16 -7.49 5.36 25.43
C ARG A 16 -5.99 5.44 25.07
N GLY A 17 -5.57 6.53 24.43
CA GLY A 17 -4.15 6.79 24.11
C GLY A 17 -3.73 6.31 22.72
N GLY A 18 -2.49 6.60 22.34
CA GLY A 18 -1.96 6.36 21.00
C GLY A 18 -0.43 6.42 20.94
N GLY A 19 0.13 6.21 19.75
CA GLY A 19 1.58 6.14 19.54
C GLY A 19 2.32 7.48 19.62
N LEU A 20 1.61 8.61 19.60
CA LEU A 20 2.19 9.94 19.82
C LEU A 20 2.33 10.22 21.33
N SER A 21 3.06 9.34 22.02
CA SER A 21 3.29 9.36 23.46
C SER A 21 4.55 8.56 23.78
N GLU A 22 5.27 8.92 24.84
CA GLU A 22 6.42 8.14 25.33
C GLU A 22 6.02 6.72 25.77
N LYS A 23 4.76 6.54 26.19
CA LYS A 23 4.21 5.26 26.68
C LYS A 23 2.76 5.08 26.26
N ILE A 24 2.37 3.82 26.04
CA ILE A 24 0.99 3.43 25.78
C ILE A 24 0.67 2.09 26.48
N ALA A 25 -0.56 1.96 26.98
CA ALA A 25 -1.09 0.70 27.50
C ALA A 25 -1.95 0.02 26.42
N VAL A 26 -1.55 -1.17 25.98
CA VAL A 26 -2.28 -1.96 24.97
C VAL A 26 -2.50 -3.40 25.44
N LYS A 27 -3.52 -4.07 24.88
CA LYS A 27 -3.70 -5.51 25.12
C LYS A 27 -2.54 -6.28 24.48
N ARG A 28 -2.01 -7.28 25.20
CA ARG A 28 -0.89 -8.14 24.75
C ARG A 28 -1.04 -8.65 23.31
N ARG A 29 -2.26 -8.98 22.88
CA ARG A 29 -2.55 -9.48 21.52
C ARG A 29 -2.18 -8.51 20.38
N TRP A 30 -1.98 -7.23 20.68
CA TRP A 30 -1.60 -6.19 19.71
C TRP A 30 -0.09 -5.93 19.70
N VAL A 31 0.67 -6.61 20.56
CA VAL A 31 2.12 -6.46 20.66
C VAL A 31 2.77 -7.61 19.89
N HIS A 32 3.53 -7.26 18.86
CA HIS A 32 4.24 -8.20 18.02
C HIS A 32 5.75 -8.04 18.21
N PRO A 33 6.50 -9.11 18.50
CA PRO A 33 7.95 -9.03 18.57
C PRO A 33 8.52 -8.71 17.19
N ILE A 34 9.48 -7.81 17.14
CA ILE A 34 10.23 -7.46 15.93
C ILE A 34 11.71 -7.74 16.17
N SER A 35 12.45 -7.96 15.08
CA SER A 35 13.90 -8.09 15.15
C SER A 35 14.53 -6.76 15.58
N ASN A 36 15.49 -6.81 16.51
CA ASN A 36 16.30 -5.64 16.91
C ASN A 36 17.14 -5.07 15.75
N LYS A 37 17.21 -5.75 14.61
CA LYS A 37 17.85 -5.26 13.38
C LYS A 37 17.00 -4.26 12.60
N ILE A 38 15.71 -4.13 12.92
CA ILE A 38 14.77 -3.23 12.24
C ILE A 38 14.68 -1.94 13.06
N PRO A 39 15.08 -0.78 12.51
CA PRO A 39 14.87 0.52 13.15
C PRO A 39 13.40 0.77 13.50
N LEU A 40 13.14 1.43 14.64
CA LEU A 40 11.77 1.58 15.16
C LEU A 40 10.87 2.46 14.27
N ASP A 41 11.44 3.45 13.59
CA ASP A 41 10.76 4.29 12.60
C ASP A 41 10.29 3.47 11.39
N GLN A 42 11.08 2.49 10.94
CA GLN A 42 10.66 1.54 9.91
C GLN A 42 9.65 0.53 10.45
N ALA A 43 9.83 0.06 11.68
CA ALA A 43 8.88 -0.87 12.31
C ALA A 43 7.49 -0.24 12.49
N ALA A 44 7.41 1.08 12.71
CA ALA A 44 6.15 1.80 12.76
C ALA A 44 5.35 1.69 11.44
N LEU A 45 6.03 1.51 10.29
CA LEU A 45 5.39 1.32 8.99
C LEU A 45 4.73 -0.06 8.82
N ILE A 46 4.92 -1.00 9.76
CA ILE A 46 4.23 -2.30 9.72
C ILE A 46 2.71 -2.12 9.75
N GLU A 47 2.20 -1.11 10.45
CA GLU A 47 0.75 -0.85 10.50
C GLU A 47 0.18 -0.51 9.11
N PRO A 48 0.64 0.52 8.39
CA PRO A 48 0.12 0.81 7.06
C PRO A 48 0.50 -0.25 6.02
N LEU A 49 1.64 -0.94 6.20
CA LEU A 49 1.99 -2.11 5.39
C LEU A 49 0.97 -3.25 5.55
N SER A 50 0.46 -3.46 6.77
CA SER A 50 -0.54 -4.50 7.05
C SER A 50 -1.87 -4.25 6.33
N VAL A 51 -2.23 -2.98 6.10
CA VAL A 51 -3.40 -2.61 5.28
C VAL A 51 -3.20 -3.05 3.83
N GLY A 52 -2.05 -2.70 3.24
CA GLY A 52 -1.69 -3.15 1.88
C GLY A 52 -1.63 -4.68 1.78
N HIS A 53 -1.05 -5.35 2.77
CA HIS A 53 -0.96 -6.80 2.78
C HIS A 53 -2.35 -7.47 2.86
N HIS A 54 -3.26 -6.89 3.66
CA HIS A 54 -4.63 -7.36 3.72
C HIS A 54 -5.34 -7.22 2.37
N ALA A 55 -5.16 -6.09 1.67
CA ALA A 55 -5.71 -5.88 0.33
C ALA A 55 -5.16 -6.89 -0.68
N PHE A 56 -3.84 -7.12 -0.70
CA PHE A 56 -3.20 -8.14 -1.53
C PHE A 56 -3.79 -9.53 -1.29
N VAL A 57 -3.85 -10.00 -0.03
CA VAL A 57 -4.40 -11.32 0.30
C VAL A 57 -5.86 -11.44 -0.15
N ARG A 58 -6.66 -10.39 0.02
CA ARG A 58 -8.07 -10.38 -0.39
C ARG A 58 -8.28 -10.36 -1.90
N SER A 59 -7.35 -9.76 -2.64
CA SER A 59 -7.43 -9.70 -4.11
C SER A 59 -7.27 -11.08 -4.76
N GLY A 60 -6.57 -12.01 -4.10
CA GLY A 60 -6.23 -13.30 -4.67
C GLY A 60 -5.13 -13.25 -5.75
N ALA A 61 -4.50 -12.09 -5.94
CA ALA A 61 -3.42 -11.89 -6.90
C ALA A 61 -2.19 -12.74 -6.60
N LYS A 62 -1.45 -13.11 -7.64
CA LYS A 62 -0.36 -14.10 -7.61
C LYS A 62 0.86 -13.60 -8.35
N ALA A 63 2.00 -14.26 -8.14
CA ALA A 63 3.22 -13.97 -8.88
C ALA A 63 2.96 -14.13 -10.40
N GLY A 64 3.47 -13.20 -11.19
CA GLY A 64 3.22 -13.12 -12.64
C GLY A 64 2.10 -12.16 -13.02
N ASP A 65 1.16 -11.88 -12.13
CA ASP A 65 0.08 -10.91 -12.37
C ASP A 65 0.62 -9.49 -12.55
N ILE A 66 -0.14 -8.68 -13.27
CA ILE A 66 0.07 -7.24 -13.46
C ILE A 66 -0.94 -6.48 -12.61
N ALA A 67 -0.44 -5.63 -11.72
CA ALA A 67 -1.25 -4.80 -10.84
C ALA A 67 -1.23 -3.34 -11.27
N LEU A 68 -2.41 -2.70 -11.31
CA LEU A 68 -2.56 -1.26 -11.37
C LEU A 68 -2.80 -0.71 -9.96
N VAL A 69 -2.00 0.26 -9.52
CA VAL A 69 -2.18 0.95 -8.23
C VAL A 69 -2.46 2.42 -8.48
N GLY A 70 -3.68 2.86 -8.13
CA GLY A 70 -4.06 4.26 -8.18
C GLY A 70 -3.53 5.01 -6.96
N GLY A 71 -2.64 5.96 -7.15
CA GLY A 71 -2.05 6.80 -6.10
C GLY A 71 -0.73 6.26 -5.55
N ALA A 72 0.27 7.13 -5.48
CA ALA A 72 1.59 6.88 -4.88
C ALA A 72 1.72 7.55 -3.49
N GLY A 73 0.63 7.55 -2.72
CA GLY A 73 0.65 7.90 -1.30
C GLY A 73 1.28 6.79 -0.43
N PRO A 74 1.31 6.96 0.91
CA PRO A 74 1.90 5.97 1.80
C PRO A 74 1.34 4.55 1.62
N ILE A 75 0.02 4.41 1.50
CA ILE A 75 -0.63 3.11 1.28
C ILE A 75 -0.26 2.54 -0.09
N GLY A 76 -0.37 3.33 -1.16
CA GLY A 76 -0.06 2.87 -2.52
C GLY A 76 1.39 2.42 -2.68
N LEU A 77 2.35 3.14 -2.08
CA LEU A 77 3.77 2.77 -2.10
C LEU A 77 4.06 1.49 -1.30
N LEU A 78 3.50 1.36 -0.09
CA LEU A 78 3.69 0.16 0.73
C LEU A 78 3.01 -1.07 0.12
N LEU A 79 1.82 -0.90 -0.46
CA LEU A 79 1.16 -1.94 -1.24
C LEU A 79 2.01 -2.34 -2.45
N SER A 80 2.51 -1.38 -3.21
CA SER A 80 3.40 -1.65 -4.37
C SER A 80 4.65 -2.43 -3.95
N ALA A 81 5.26 -2.10 -2.81
CA ALA A 81 6.37 -2.87 -2.26
C ALA A 81 6.00 -4.33 -1.98
N ILE A 82 4.79 -4.58 -1.45
CA ILE A 82 4.28 -5.95 -1.24
C ILE A 82 4.09 -6.66 -2.57
N LEU A 83 3.44 -6.02 -3.55
CA LEU A 83 3.17 -6.61 -4.86
C LEU A 83 4.47 -7.00 -5.57
N LYS A 84 5.48 -6.10 -5.58
CA LYS A 84 6.82 -6.39 -6.10
C LYS A 84 7.49 -7.55 -5.37
N ALA A 85 7.45 -7.56 -4.03
CA ALA A 85 8.01 -8.64 -3.23
C ALA A 85 7.29 -10.00 -3.45
N LYS A 86 6.06 -9.98 -3.95
CA LYS A 86 5.27 -11.16 -4.32
C LYS A 86 5.41 -11.55 -5.80
N GLY A 87 6.23 -10.85 -6.56
CA GLY A 87 6.53 -11.20 -7.96
C GLY A 87 5.53 -10.66 -8.98
N LEU A 88 4.77 -9.61 -8.64
CA LEU A 88 3.89 -8.93 -9.57
C LEU A 88 4.63 -7.80 -10.29
N LYS A 89 4.16 -7.47 -11.49
CA LYS A 89 4.51 -6.23 -12.19
C LYS A 89 3.57 -5.13 -11.70
N VAL A 90 4.12 -3.96 -11.38
CA VAL A 90 3.33 -2.86 -10.78
C VAL A 90 3.34 -1.62 -11.69
N ILE A 91 2.15 -1.21 -12.10
CA ILE A 91 1.87 0.06 -12.77
C ILE A 91 1.24 1.00 -11.72
N ILE A 92 1.80 2.19 -11.53
CA ILE A 92 1.23 3.20 -10.62
C ILE A 92 0.66 4.36 -11.44
N THR A 93 -0.50 4.88 -11.05
CA THR A 93 -1.01 6.16 -11.56
C THR A 93 -0.90 7.24 -10.48
N GLU A 94 -0.36 8.41 -10.79
CA GLU A 94 -0.20 9.49 -9.81
C GLU A 94 -0.05 10.87 -10.49
N LEU A 95 -0.71 11.89 -9.91
CA LEU A 95 -0.66 13.28 -10.39
C LEU A 95 0.49 14.08 -9.76
N SER A 96 0.78 13.85 -8.48
CA SER A 96 1.76 14.64 -7.75
C SER A 96 3.18 14.29 -8.20
N ALA A 97 3.88 15.27 -8.79
CA ALA A 97 5.28 15.12 -9.20
C ALA A 97 6.19 14.59 -8.07
N LYS A 98 6.01 15.08 -6.84
CA LYS A 98 6.76 14.63 -5.66
C LYS A 98 6.49 13.16 -5.33
N ARG A 99 5.25 12.71 -5.47
CA ARG A 99 4.89 11.30 -5.23
C ARG A 99 5.35 10.40 -6.37
N LYS A 100 5.30 10.87 -7.63
CA LYS A 100 5.91 10.20 -8.79
C LYS A 100 7.41 10.00 -8.57
N GLU A 101 8.13 11.03 -8.12
CA GLU A 101 9.56 10.92 -7.78
C GLU A 101 9.79 9.88 -6.68
N LYS A 102 8.97 9.90 -5.62
CA LYS A 102 9.11 8.92 -4.54
C LYS A 102 8.88 7.48 -4.98
N ALA A 103 7.91 7.25 -5.86
CA ALA A 103 7.67 5.95 -6.48
C ALA A 103 8.88 5.47 -7.28
N LYS A 104 9.55 6.37 -8.02
CA LYS A 104 10.80 6.06 -8.75
C LYS A 104 11.93 5.71 -7.80
N GLU A 105 12.21 6.55 -6.81
CA GLU A 105 13.31 6.36 -5.85
C GLU A 105 13.19 5.05 -5.07
N SER A 106 11.97 4.67 -4.70
CA SER A 106 11.72 3.46 -3.93
C SER A 106 11.84 2.17 -4.76
N GLY A 107 11.83 2.26 -6.09
CA GLY A 107 11.94 1.11 -6.99
C GLY A 107 10.74 0.15 -6.94
N VAL A 108 9.59 0.61 -6.42
CA VAL A 108 8.40 -0.24 -6.23
C VAL A 108 7.46 -0.23 -7.43
N ALA A 109 7.72 0.62 -8.42
CA ALA A 109 6.92 0.77 -9.64
C ALA A 109 7.74 0.37 -10.87
N ASP A 110 7.19 -0.50 -11.72
CA ASP A 110 7.76 -0.79 -13.04
C ASP A 110 7.38 0.32 -14.05
N TYR A 111 6.18 0.86 -13.91
CA TYR A 111 5.65 1.96 -14.71
C TYR A 111 4.96 2.99 -13.82
N ILE A 112 5.10 4.26 -14.16
CA ILE A 112 4.40 5.37 -13.50
C ILE A 112 3.74 6.20 -14.59
N LEU A 113 2.42 6.28 -14.54
CA LEU A 113 1.59 7.00 -15.50
C LEU A 113 0.99 8.23 -14.82
N ASP A 114 1.11 9.40 -15.44
CA ASP A 114 0.40 10.58 -14.99
C ASP A 114 -0.92 10.72 -15.78
N PRO A 115 -2.09 10.57 -15.14
CA PRO A 115 -3.37 10.66 -15.82
C PRO A 115 -3.69 12.06 -16.39
N SER A 116 -2.92 13.09 -16.04
CA SER A 116 -3.01 14.43 -16.65
C SER A 116 -2.16 14.59 -17.91
N GLU A 117 -1.21 13.68 -18.14
CA GLU A 117 -0.29 13.73 -19.29
C GLU A 117 -0.61 12.67 -20.34
N VAL A 118 -1.15 11.51 -19.93
CA VAL A 118 -1.43 10.37 -20.82
C VAL A 118 -2.83 9.79 -20.61
N ASP A 119 -3.35 9.15 -21.64
CA ASP A 119 -4.49 8.23 -21.50
C ASP A 119 -4.01 6.93 -20.84
N VAL A 120 -4.29 6.80 -19.54
CA VAL A 120 -3.91 5.63 -18.73
C VAL A 120 -4.45 4.33 -19.32
N VAL A 121 -5.66 4.31 -19.86
CA VAL A 121 -6.24 3.07 -20.40
C VAL A 121 -5.43 2.62 -21.61
N SER A 122 -5.18 3.53 -22.54
CA SER A 122 -4.36 3.25 -23.72
C SER A 122 -2.94 2.78 -23.35
N GLU A 123 -2.29 3.41 -22.37
CA GLU A 123 -0.94 2.99 -21.94
C GLU A 123 -0.94 1.63 -21.24
N VAL A 124 -1.92 1.35 -20.38
CA VAL A 124 -2.07 0.03 -19.75
C VAL A 124 -2.25 -1.05 -20.82
N MET A 125 -3.14 -0.83 -21.80
CA MET A 125 -3.36 -1.80 -22.88
C MET A 125 -2.08 -2.05 -23.69
N LYS A 126 -1.24 -1.04 -23.91
CA LYS A 126 0.07 -1.24 -24.56
C LYS A 126 1.02 -2.06 -23.69
N ILE A 127 1.13 -1.72 -22.40
CA ILE A 127 2.03 -2.39 -21.45
C ILE A 127 1.65 -3.88 -21.28
N THR A 128 0.37 -4.18 -21.36
CA THR A 128 -0.18 -5.53 -21.14
C THR A 128 -0.56 -6.26 -22.43
N ASN A 129 -0.08 -5.79 -23.59
CA ASN A 129 -0.35 -6.39 -24.91
C ASN A 129 -1.84 -6.59 -25.23
N GLY A 130 -2.71 -5.73 -24.70
CA GLY A 130 -4.15 -5.72 -24.93
C GLY A 130 -4.98 -6.48 -23.89
N ASP A 131 -4.37 -7.15 -22.92
CA ASP A 131 -5.10 -7.99 -21.95
C ASP A 131 -5.69 -7.20 -20.76
N GLY A 132 -5.26 -5.95 -20.56
CA GLY A 132 -5.55 -5.19 -19.34
C GLY A 132 -4.73 -5.68 -18.13
N VAL A 133 -5.08 -5.25 -16.91
CA VAL A 133 -4.42 -5.69 -15.67
C VAL A 133 -5.21 -6.80 -14.98
N ASP A 134 -4.54 -7.70 -14.28
CA ASP A 134 -5.17 -8.79 -13.52
C ASP A 134 -5.86 -8.28 -12.25
N VAL A 135 -5.30 -7.22 -11.65
CA VAL A 135 -5.82 -6.62 -10.42
C VAL A 135 -5.60 -5.10 -10.41
N ALA A 136 -6.57 -4.38 -9.85
CA ALA A 136 -6.46 -2.95 -9.62
C ALA A 136 -6.70 -2.62 -8.14
N PHE A 137 -5.89 -1.73 -7.59
CA PHE A 137 -6.01 -1.21 -6.24
C PHE A 137 -6.18 0.31 -6.27
N GLU A 138 -7.32 0.77 -5.76
CA GLU A 138 -7.59 2.19 -5.58
C GLU A 138 -7.01 2.62 -4.22
N CYS A 139 -5.99 3.47 -4.24
CA CYS A 139 -5.28 3.97 -3.05
C CYS A 139 -5.12 5.50 -3.09
N SER A 140 -5.82 6.17 -4.01
CA SER A 140 -5.87 7.62 -4.08
C SER A 140 -6.97 8.10 -3.14
N SER A 141 -6.63 9.04 -2.25
CA SER A 141 -7.67 9.69 -1.47
C SER A 141 -8.50 10.55 -2.42
N VAL A 142 -9.82 10.54 -2.25
CA VAL A 142 -10.67 11.60 -2.81
C VAL A 142 -10.15 12.94 -2.31
N ASN A 143 -10.07 13.90 -3.23
CA ASN A 143 -10.00 15.32 -2.92
C ASN A 143 -10.99 16.02 -3.85
#